data_AF-A0A7C5UW49-F1
#
_entry.id   AF-A0A7C5UW49-F1
#
_cell.length_a   1.000
_cell.length_b   1.000
_cell.length_c   1.000
_cell.angle_alpha   90.00
_cell.angle_beta   90.00
_cell.angle_gamma   90.00
#
_symmetry.space_group_name_H-M   'P 1'
#
loop_
_entity.id
_entity.type
_entity.pdbx_description
1 polymer ?
#
loop_
_entity_poly.entity_id
_entity_poly.type
_entity_poly.pdbx_seq_one_letter_code
_entity_poly.pdbx_strand_id
1 'polypeptide(L)'
;MNIKTVSIVIATIMLASLTLLLLTPMIATGNTSNNTYTTPLLAGQYYEIGYVETWTESSDNSLILHVKYKITDLEWYLTEVHLAVATSLDNIPKTKTGNPIPGLFPYKAEELWTQSYEITINLTEMFELTCPTDDTTLYIAAHAVVAKVRRVRKHSADRDCLGTRYKVYK
;
A
#
# COMPACT_ATOMS: atom_id res chain seq x y z
N MET A 1 -22.91 59.22 -21.18
CA MET A 1 -21.60 58.61 -20.83
C MET A 1 -20.83 58.40 -22.13
N ASN A 2 -19.61 58.91 -22.25
CA ASN A 2 -18.86 58.89 -23.52
C ASN A 2 -18.36 57.46 -23.81
N ILE A 3 -18.48 56.97 -25.04
CA ILE A 3 -18.00 55.63 -25.42
C ILE A 3 -16.53 55.43 -25.04
N LYS A 4 -15.71 56.50 -25.11
CA LYS A 4 -14.31 56.46 -24.68
C LYS A 4 -14.15 56.24 -23.16
N THR A 5 -15.04 56.83 -22.35
CA THR A 5 -15.00 56.64 -20.89
C THR A 5 -15.57 55.28 -20.49
N VAL A 6 -16.52 54.73 -21.24
CA VAL A 6 -17.06 53.37 -21.00
C VAL A 6 -15.99 52.30 -21.27
N SER A 7 -15.25 52.41 -22.38
CA SER A 7 -14.19 51.45 -22.71
C SER A 7 -13.02 51.45 -21.72
N ILE A 8 -12.64 52.62 -21.20
CA ILE A 8 -11.58 52.71 -20.18
C ILE A 8 -12.04 52.06 -18.88
N VAL A 9 -13.29 52.28 -18.46
CA VAL A 9 -13.84 51.69 -17.22
C VAL A 9 -13.99 50.17 -17.34
N ILE A 10 -14.38 49.64 -18.50
CA ILE A 10 -14.45 48.18 -18.71
C ILE A 10 -13.05 47.56 -18.71
N ALA A 11 -12.07 48.22 -19.34
CA ALA A 11 -10.69 47.73 -19.37
C ALA A 11 -10.05 47.70 -17.97
N THR A 12 -10.30 48.70 -17.12
CA THR A 12 -9.78 48.72 -15.75
C THR A 12 -10.45 47.71 -14.84
N ILE A 13 -11.75 47.44 -15.02
CA ILE A 13 -12.46 46.39 -14.26
C ILE A 13 -11.97 44.98 -14.65
N MET A 14 -11.71 44.73 -15.93
CA MET A 14 -11.18 43.45 -16.42
C MET A 14 -9.73 43.21 -15.97
N LEU A 15 -8.91 44.25 -15.84
CA LEU A 15 -7.52 44.13 -15.40
C LEU A 15 -7.42 43.93 -13.88
N ALA A 16 -8.36 44.49 -13.10
CA ALA A 16 -8.42 44.34 -11.65
C ALA A 16 -8.96 42.96 -11.20
N SER A 17 -9.81 42.31 -11.99
CA SER A 17 -10.30 40.96 -11.68
C SER A 17 -9.27 39.87 -11.99
N LEU A 18 -8.39 40.09 -12.97
CA LEU A 18 -7.33 39.15 -13.35
C LEU A 18 -6.18 39.10 -12.32
N THR A 19 -5.94 40.19 -11.58
CA THR A 19 -4.88 40.25 -10.55
C THR A 19 -5.32 39.68 -9.20
N LEU A 20 -6.63 39.68 -8.90
CA LEU A 20 -7.16 39.15 -7.63
C LEU A 20 -7.17 37.60 -7.58
N LEU A 21 -7.07 36.92 -8.73
CA LEU A 21 -7.03 35.45 -8.80
C LEU A 21 -5.64 34.84 -8.54
N LEU A 22 -4.57 35.65 -8.45
CA LEU A 22 -3.18 35.18 -8.39
C LEU A 22 -2.54 35.27 -6.99
N LEU A 23 -3.30 35.66 -5.97
CA LEU A 23 -2.76 35.96 -4.62
C LEU A 23 -3.22 34.99 -3.53
N THR A 24 -3.78 33.83 -3.86
CA THR A 24 -4.00 32.78 -2.84
C THR A 24 -2.67 32.07 -2.55
N PRO A 25 -2.12 32.15 -1.32
CA PRO A 25 -1.03 31.27 -0.94
C PRO A 25 -1.57 29.84 -0.92
N MET A 26 -1.11 29.02 -1.85
CA MET A 26 -1.29 27.57 -1.82
C MET A 26 -0.52 27.05 -0.60
N ILE A 27 -1.19 26.92 0.54
CA ILE A 27 -0.66 26.14 1.66
C ILE A 27 -0.82 24.67 1.27
N ALA A 28 0.14 24.15 0.53
CA ALA A 28 0.35 22.73 0.38
C ALA A 28 1.37 22.29 1.43
N THR A 29 0.94 22.23 2.69
CA THR A 29 1.72 21.55 3.73
C THR A 29 1.33 20.08 3.76
N GLY A 30 1.69 19.37 2.69
CA GLY A 30 1.82 17.94 2.74
C GLY A 30 3.26 17.62 3.08
N ASN A 31 3.58 17.48 4.38
CA ASN A 31 4.84 16.85 4.78
C ASN A 31 4.72 15.35 4.48
N THR A 32 4.80 14.96 3.20
CA THR A 32 5.04 13.57 2.84
C THR A 32 6.51 13.28 3.08
N SER A 33 6.88 13.11 4.35
CA SER A 33 8.00 12.24 4.66
C SER A 33 7.61 10.88 4.11
N ASN A 34 8.23 10.46 3.00
CA ASN A 34 8.02 9.15 2.39
C ASN A 34 8.57 8.07 3.32
N ASN A 35 7.91 7.82 4.46
CA ASN A 35 8.28 6.82 5.47
C ASN A 35 7.83 5.41 5.06
N THR A 36 7.88 5.13 3.76
CA THR A 36 7.56 3.81 3.23
C THR A 36 8.71 2.86 3.49
N TYR A 37 8.44 1.81 4.26
CA TYR A 37 9.36 0.70 4.44
C TYR A 37 9.07 -0.35 3.38
N THR A 38 10.11 -0.75 2.64
CA THR A 38 10.00 -1.73 1.57
C THR A 38 10.78 -2.98 1.94
N THR A 39 10.12 -4.13 1.87
CA THR A 39 10.72 -5.45 2.10
C THR A 39 10.59 -6.30 0.84
N PRO A 40 11.67 -6.95 0.37
CA PRO A 40 11.58 -7.91 -0.74
C PRO A 40 10.63 -9.07 -0.44
N LEU A 41 9.81 -9.43 -1.44
CA LEU A 41 8.96 -10.61 -1.44
C LEU A 41 9.66 -11.73 -2.21
N LEU A 42 10.04 -12.80 -1.50
CA LEU A 42 10.90 -13.87 -2.03
C LEU A 42 10.13 -15.17 -2.28
N ALA A 43 9.85 -15.52 -3.54
CA ALA A 43 9.38 -16.84 -3.91
C ALA A 43 10.42 -17.92 -3.59
N GLY A 44 10.00 -18.98 -2.89
CA GLY A 44 10.88 -20.13 -2.59
C GLY A 44 12.15 -19.73 -1.83
N GLN A 45 12.09 -18.71 -0.98
CA GLN A 45 13.17 -18.16 -0.14
C GLN A 45 14.28 -17.37 -0.86
N TYR A 46 14.45 -17.51 -2.17
CA TYR A 46 15.60 -16.92 -2.87
C TYR A 46 15.24 -16.06 -4.08
N TYR A 47 14.04 -16.21 -4.64
CA TYR A 47 13.68 -15.55 -5.89
C TYR A 47 12.82 -14.32 -5.63
N GLU A 48 13.40 -13.14 -5.74
CA GLU A 48 12.68 -11.88 -5.59
C GLU A 48 11.66 -11.70 -6.72
N ILE A 49 10.38 -11.61 -6.35
CA ILE A 49 9.26 -11.48 -7.30
C ILE A 49 8.52 -10.15 -7.14
N GLY A 50 8.89 -9.35 -6.15
CA GLY A 50 8.15 -8.17 -5.76
C GLY A 50 8.56 -7.65 -4.39
N TYR A 51 7.70 -6.83 -3.80
CA TYR A 51 7.94 -6.19 -2.51
C TYR A 51 6.65 -6.10 -1.68
N VAL A 52 6.83 -5.97 -0.37
CA VAL A 52 5.82 -5.50 0.57
C VAL A 52 6.21 -4.08 0.99
N GLU A 53 5.34 -3.13 0.73
CA GLU A 53 5.48 -1.71 1.10
C GLU A 53 4.58 -1.42 2.28
N THR A 54 5.11 -0.78 3.32
CA THR A 54 4.33 -0.38 4.50
C THR A 54 4.55 1.09 4.82
N TRP A 55 3.48 1.84 5.01
CA TRP A 55 3.53 3.24 5.42
C TRP A 55 2.33 3.57 6.31
N THR A 56 2.44 4.65 7.07
CA THR A 56 1.34 5.15 7.91
C THR A 56 0.91 6.51 7.41
N GLU A 57 -0.40 6.72 7.34
CA GLU A 57 -1.00 8.00 7.02
C GLU A 57 -1.84 8.48 8.20
N SER A 58 -1.72 9.75 8.56
CA SER A 58 -2.58 10.37 9.56
C SER A 58 -3.61 11.23 8.84
N SER A 59 -4.89 10.90 9.00
CA SER A 59 -6.01 11.65 8.43
C SER A 59 -7.13 11.77 9.45
N ASP A 60 -7.73 12.95 9.59
CA ASP A 60 -8.89 13.20 10.46
C ASP A 60 -8.79 12.57 11.86
N ASN A 61 -7.65 12.79 12.53
CA ASN A 61 -7.35 12.27 13.87
C ASN A 61 -7.29 10.73 13.99
N SER A 62 -7.17 10.03 12.85
CA SER A 62 -6.97 8.59 12.76
C SER A 62 -5.62 8.29 12.13
N LEU A 63 -4.94 7.29 12.68
CA LEU A 63 -3.68 6.77 12.16
C LEU A 63 -3.97 5.47 11.40
N ILE A 64 -3.73 5.46 10.09
CA ILE A 64 -3.98 4.31 9.23
C ILE A 64 -2.64 3.69 8.80
N LEU A 65 -2.49 2.39 9.01
CA LEU A 65 -1.40 1.60 8.46
C LEU A 65 -1.84 1.02 7.11
N HIS A 66 -0.98 1.20 6.12
CA HIS A 66 -1.11 0.58 4.80
C HIS A 66 -0.05 -0.50 4.64
N VAL A 67 -0.46 -1.67 4.16
CA VAL A 67 0.43 -2.78 3.82
C VAL A 67 0.10 -3.27 2.42
N LYS A 68 0.99 -3.00 1.48
CA LYS A 68 0.80 -3.28 0.05
C LYS A 68 1.75 -4.34 -0.44
N TYR A 69 1.19 -5.41 -0.99
CA TYR A 69 1.89 -6.46 -1.70
C TYR A 69 1.93 -6.10 -3.17
N LYS A 70 3.13 -6.09 -3.77
CA LYS A 70 3.33 -5.74 -5.17
C LYS A 70 4.27 -6.72 -5.85
N ILE A 71 3.78 -7.42 -6.85
CA ILE A 71 4.54 -8.30 -7.73
C ILE A 71 5.12 -7.47 -8.88
N THR A 72 6.43 -7.60 -9.12
CA THR A 72 7.14 -6.97 -10.23
C THR A 72 7.45 -7.94 -11.37
N ASP A 73 7.57 -9.24 -11.07
CA ASP A 73 7.71 -10.29 -12.08
C ASP A 73 6.33 -10.68 -12.64
N LEU A 74 6.08 -10.32 -13.91
CA LEU A 74 4.78 -10.51 -14.56
C LEU A 74 4.35 -11.98 -14.71
N GLU A 75 5.25 -12.94 -14.51
CA GLU A 75 4.91 -14.36 -14.54
C GLU A 75 4.28 -14.86 -13.23
N TRP A 76 4.30 -14.04 -12.18
CA TRP A 76 3.81 -14.38 -10.85
C TRP A 76 2.53 -13.64 -10.49
N TYR A 77 1.73 -14.29 -9.65
CA TYR A 77 0.48 -13.75 -9.12
C TYR A 77 0.38 -14.07 -7.64
N LEU A 78 -0.15 -13.12 -6.86
CA LEU A 78 -0.62 -13.34 -5.50
C LEU A 78 -1.90 -14.19 -5.58
N THR A 79 -1.90 -15.33 -4.91
CA THR A 79 -3.11 -16.15 -4.74
C THR A 79 -3.72 -15.92 -3.36
N GLU A 80 -2.89 -15.69 -2.35
CA GLU A 80 -3.32 -15.39 -0.98
C GLU A 80 -2.34 -14.40 -0.33
N VAL A 81 -2.84 -13.55 0.56
CA VAL A 81 -2.01 -12.73 1.45
C VAL A 81 -2.50 -12.88 2.87
N HIS A 82 -1.57 -12.88 3.81
CA HIS A 82 -1.84 -13.04 5.23
C HIS A 82 -1.00 -11.95 5.93
N LEU A 83 -1.62 -11.20 6.84
CA LEU A 83 -0.98 -10.14 7.62
C LEU A 83 -1.30 -10.27 9.12
N ALA A 84 -0.27 -10.10 9.96
CA ALA A 84 -0.40 -9.87 11.39
C ALA A 84 0.31 -8.57 11.78
N VAL A 85 -0.35 -7.76 12.60
CA VAL A 85 0.16 -6.49 13.13
C VAL A 85 -0.03 -6.48 14.64
N ALA A 86 1.00 -6.08 15.38
CA ALA A 86 0.94 -5.99 16.83
C ALA A 86 1.92 -4.95 17.40
N THR A 87 1.66 -4.47 18.61
CA THR A 87 2.55 -3.57 19.37
C THR A 87 3.63 -4.31 20.17
N SER A 88 3.54 -5.65 20.24
CA SER A 88 4.56 -6.52 20.82
C SER A 88 4.80 -7.71 19.90
N LEU A 89 6.07 -8.08 19.73
CA LEU A 89 6.44 -9.24 18.93
C LEU A 89 5.80 -10.53 19.46
N ASP A 90 5.54 -10.64 20.78
CA ASP A 90 4.94 -11.82 21.40
C ASP A 90 3.46 -12.02 21.05
N ASN A 91 2.79 -10.95 20.60
CA ASN A 91 1.40 -11.00 20.15
C ASN A 91 1.25 -11.47 18.70
N ILE A 92 2.36 -11.72 17.99
CA ILE A 92 2.34 -12.37 16.68
C ILE A 92 2.54 -13.89 16.90
N PRO A 93 1.57 -14.75 16.53
CA PRO A 93 1.69 -16.19 16.66
C PRO A 93 2.92 -16.71 15.91
N LYS A 94 3.87 -17.29 16.66
CA LYS A 94 5.16 -17.78 16.13
C LYS A 94 5.33 -19.29 16.41
N THR A 95 5.99 -19.98 15.50
CA THR A 95 6.51 -21.34 15.72
C THR A 95 7.60 -21.29 16.79
N LYS A 96 8.00 -22.46 17.30
CA LYS A 96 9.14 -22.58 18.23
C LYS A 96 10.46 -22.04 17.68
N THR A 97 10.57 -21.89 16.35
CA THR A 97 11.74 -21.31 15.67
C THR A 97 11.61 -19.81 15.42
N GLY A 98 10.55 -19.17 15.92
CA GLY A 98 10.31 -17.73 15.77
C GLY A 98 9.60 -17.31 14.48
N ASN A 99 9.26 -18.25 13.59
CA ASN A 99 8.59 -17.93 12.33
C ASN A 99 7.10 -17.75 12.56
N PRO A 100 6.45 -16.71 12.03
CA PRO A 100 5.01 -16.57 12.12
C PRO A 100 4.25 -17.82 11.62
N ILE A 101 3.19 -18.25 12.33
CA ILE A 101 2.42 -19.47 11.99
C ILE A 101 1.35 -19.12 10.93
N PRO A 102 1.43 -19.67 9.70
CA PRO A 102 0.38 -19.48 8.69
C PRO A 102 -0.97 -20.06 9.18
N GLY A 103 -2.06 -19.30 9.03
CA GLY A 103 -3.42 -19.69 9.44
C GLY A 103 -3.93 -19.07 10.75
N LEU A 104 -3.06 -18.40 11.53
CA LEU A 104 -3.45 -17.65 12.73
C LEU A 104 -3.39 -16.12 12.54
N PHE A 105 -3.23 -15.67 11.31
CA PHE A 105 -3.11 -14.26 11.01
C PHE A 105 -4.50 -13.62 11.00
N PRO A 106 -4.70 -12.50 11.72
CA PRO A 106 -6.00 -11.86 11.86
C PRO A 106 -6.51 -11.29 10.54
N TYR A 107 -5.61 -10.85 9.65
CA TYR A 107 -5.96 -10.29 8.37
C TYR A 107 -5.49 -11.22 7.26
N LYS A 108 -6.40 -11.59 6.35
CA LYS A 108 -6.06 -12.42 5.20
C LYS A 108 -7.02 -12.18 4.04
N ALA A 109 -6.52 -12.41 2.83
CA ALA A 109 -7.33 -12.48 1.63
C ALA A 109 -6.86 -13.66 0.77
N GLU A 110 -7.83 -14.36 0.19
CA GLU A 110 -7.63 -15.59 -0.57
C GLU A 110 -8.22 -15.41 -1.98
N GLU A 111 -7.90 -16.32 -2.90
CA GLU A 111 -8.41 -16.32 -4.29
C GLU A 111 -8.13 -15.05 -5.11
N LEU A 112 -7.06 -14.31 -4.78
CA LEU A 112 -6.82 -12.98 -5.34
C LEU A 112 -6.48 -12.94 -6.84
N TRP A 113 -5.61 -13.85 -7.31
CA TRP A 113 -5.08 -13.90 -8.68
C TRP A 113 -4.70 -12.52 -9.26
N THR A 114 -4.03 -11.70 -8.45
CA THR A 114 -3.64 -10.32 -8.77
C THR A 114 -2.14 -10.11 -8.62
N GLN A 115 -1.61 -9.04 -9.21
CA GLN A 115 -0.22 -8.62 -9.03
C GLN A 115 -0.06 -7.55 -7.94
N SER A 116 -1.16 -6.99 -7.43
CA SER A 116 -1.12 -6.01 -6.34
C SER A 116 -2.32 -6.19 -5.43
N TYR A 117 -2.08 -6.13 -4.12
CA TYR A 117 -3.14 -6.14 -3.12
C TYR A 117 -2.72 -5.32 -1.89
N GLU A 118 -3.65 -4.62 -1.28
CA GLU A 118 -3.39 -3.72 -0.15
C GLU A 118 -4.35 -4.01 0.99
N ILE A 119 -3.83 -4.06 2.21
CA ILE A 119 -4.59 -4.14 3.45
C ILE A 119 -4.37 -2.83 4.21
N THR A 120 -5.48 -2.21 4.62
CA THR A 120 -5.47 -1.02 5.48
C THR A 120 -5.98 -1.37 6.87
N ILE A 121 -5.33 -0.83 7.90
CA ILE A 121 -5.66 -1.06 9.31
C ILE A 121 -5.74 0.29 10.00
N ASN A 122 -6.86 0.58 10.66
CA ASN A 122 -6.98 1.75 11.51
C ASN A 122 -6.29 1.46 12.86
N LEU A 123 -5.08 2.00 13.05
CA LEU A 123 -4.29 1.81 14.26
C LEU A 123 -4.89 2.54 15.47
N THR A 124 -5.63 3.62 15.25
CA THR A 124 -6.33 4.34 16.32
C THR A 124 -7.47 3.51 16.90
N GLU A 125 -8.27 2.88 16.06
CA GLU A 125 -9.35 1.99 16.52
C GLU A 125 -8.82 0.69 17.13
N MET A 126 -7.76 0.13 16.56
CA MET A 126 -7.26 -1.20 16.94
C MET A 126 -6.32 -1.20 18.14
N PHE A 127 -5.53 -0.15 18.32
CA PHE A 127 -4.46 -0.08 19.32
C PHE A 127 -4.50 1.21 20.16
N GLU A 128 -5.54 2.03 20.00
CA GLU A 128 -5.69 3.32 20.69
C GLU A 128 -4.53 4.30 20.41
N LEU A 129 -3.83 4.11 19.28
CA LEU A 129 -2.68 4.92 18.91
C LEU A 129 -3.10 6.23 18.24
N THR A 130 -2.47 7.34 18.64
CA THR A 130 -2.68 8.68 18.08
C THR A 130 -1.35 9.35 17.73
N CYS A 131 -1.28 9.94 16.53
CA CYS A 131 -0.12 10.75 16.14
C CYS A 131 -0.21 12.16 16.76
N PRO A 132 0.90 12.78 17.21
CA PRO A 132 2.31 12.35 17.16
C PRO A 132 2.82 11.75 18.49
N THR A 133 1.93 11.35 19.40
CA THR A 133 2.26 11.16 20.83
C THR A 133 2.75 9.77 21.22
N ASP A 134 2.66 8.78 20.33
CA ASP A 134 3.02 7.41 20.67
C ASP A 134 4.31 6.96 19.97
N ASP A 135 5.43 6.92 20.71
CA ASP A 135 6.69 6.25 20.31
C ASP A 135 6.54 4.70 20.32
N THR A 136 5.40 4.20 19.86
CA THR A 136 5.07 2.77 19.89
C THR A 136 5.70 2.07 18.69
N THR A 137 6.48 1.02 18.96
CA THR A 137 7.00 0.14 17.91
C THR A 137 5.92 -0.81 17.43
N LEU A 138 5.64 -0.80 16.12
CA LEU A 138 4.76 -1.78 15.48
C LEU A 138 5.57 -2.93 14.87
N TYR A 139 5.12 -4.14 15.13
CA TYR A 139 5.62 -5.37 14.54
C TYR A 139 4.64 -5.84 13.46
N ILE A 140 5.17 -6.09 12.27
CA ILE A 140 4.39 -6.49 11.10
C ILE A 140 4.96 -7.81 10.56
N ALA A 141 4.11 -8.83 10.46
CA ALA A 141 4.42 -10.09 9.80
C ALA A 141 3.54 -10.24 8.56
N ALA A 142 4.17 -10.27 7.39
CA ALA A 142 3.51 -10.34 6.10
C ALA A 142 3.89 -11.64 5.37
N HIS A 143 2.87 -12.39 4.94
CA HIS A 143 3.02 -13.64 4.23
C HIS A 143 2.21 -13.61 2.95
N ALA A 144 2.78 -14.14 1.87
CA ALA A 144 2.07 -14.30 0.60
C ALA A 144 2.19 -15.74 0.09
N VAL A 145 1.11 -16.21 -0.51
CA VAL A 145 1.11 -17.40 -1.35
C VAL A 145 1.04 -16.93 -2.79
N VAL A 146 1.95 -17.45 -3.61
CA VAL A 146 2.12 -17.01 -4.99
C VAL A 146 2.11 -18.18 -5.95
N ALA A 147 1.65 -17.94 -7.17
CA ALA A 147 1.64 -18.90 -8.25
C ALA A 147 2.34 -18.32 -9.48
N LYS A 148 3.17 -19.15 -10.11
CA LYS A 148 3.79 -18.83 -11.39
C LYS A 148 2.95 -19.42 -12.52
N VAL A 149 2.54 -18.59 -13.47
CA VAL A 149 1.83 -19.06 -14.68
C VAL A 149 2.87 -19.47 -15.71
N ARG A 150 2.95 -20.77 -16.02
CA ARG A 150 3.77 -21.24 -17.14
C ARG A 150 2.99 -21.00 -18.43
N ARG A 151 3.61 -20.34 -19.42
CA ARG A 151 3.06 -20.38 -20.78
C ARG A 151 3.16 -21.82 -21.28
N VAL A 152 2.02 -22.46 -21.53
CA VAL A 152 1.98 -23.72 -22.25
C VAL A 152 2.43 -23.41 -23.68
N ARG A 153 3.67 -23.78 -24.04
CA ARG A 153 4.03 -23.88 -25.46
C ARG A 153 3.22 -25.04 -26.00
N LYS A 154 2.40 -24.79 -27.04
CA LYS A 154 1.69 -25.83 -27.80
C LYS A 154 2.74 -26.81 -28.39
N HIS A 155 3.16 -27.78 -27.61
CA HIS A 155 3.84 -28.95 -28.11
C HIS A 155 3.44 -30.14 -27.26
N SER A 156 2.69 -31.03 -27.89
CA SER A 156 2.15 -32.28 -27.36
C SER A 156 1.03 -32.14 -26.34
N ALA A 157 -0.09 -32.79 -26.66
CA ALA A 157 -1.24 -32.95 -25.80
C ALA A 157 -0.84 -33.74 -24.55
N ASP A 158 -0.68 -33.06 -23.42
CA ASP A 158 -0.91 -33.70 -22.13
C ASP A 158 -1.51 -32.70 -21.14
N ARG A 159 -2.42 -33.21 -20.34
CA ARG A 159 -3.31 -32.44 -19.48
C ARG A 159 -2.57 -32.00 -18.23
N ASP A 160 -2.00 -30.80 -18.23
CA ASP A 160 -1.47 -30.19 -17.00
C ASP A 160 -1.99 -28.75 -16.83
N CYS A 161 -3.24 -28.66 -16.42
CA CYS A 161 -3.71 -27.53 -15.64
C CYS A 161 -3.21 -27.76 -14.21
N LEU A 162 -2.21 -27.03 -13.71
CA LEU A 162 -2.02 -26.68 -12.30
C LEU A 162 -0.74 -25.83 -12.14
N GLY A 163 -0.91 -24.54 -11.85
CA GLY A 163 0.19 -23.66 -11.46
C GLY A 163 0.84 -24.15 -10.17
N THR A 164 2.17 -24.15 -10.11
CA THR A 164 2.90 -24.50 -8.89
C THR A 164 2.71 -23.40 -7.85
N ARG A 165 2.09 -23.74 -6.71
CA ARG A 165 1.94 -22.83 -5.56
C ARG A 165 3.22 -22.84 -4.73
N TYR A 166 3.74 -21.66 -4.41
CA TYR A 166 4.88 -21.48 -3.51
C TYR A 166 4.44 -20.69 -2.27
N LYS A 167 4.93 -21.09 -1.10
CA LYS A 167 4.74 -20.37 0.17
C LYS A 167 5.96 -19.48 0.42
N VAL A 168 5.74 -18.20 0.73
CA VAL A 168 6.81 -17.21 0.96
C VAL A 168 6.89 -16.86 2.44
N TYR A 169 7.97 -17.24 3.13
CA TYR A 169 8.15 -16.97 4.56
C TYR A 169 9.02 -15.73 4.78
N LYS A 170 8.61 -14.87 5.71
CA LYS A 170 9.50 -13.92 6.40
C LYS A 170 9.02 -13.73 7.84
#